data_AF-A0AAV5ELC1-F1
#
_entry.id   AF-A0AAV5ELC1-F1
#
_cell.length_a   1.000
_cell.length_b   1.000
_cell.length_c   1.000
_cell.angle_alpha   90.00
_cell.angle_beta   90.00
_cell.angle_gamma   90.00
#
_symmetry.space_group_name_H-M   'P 1'
#
loop_
_entity.id
_entity.type
_entity.pdbx_description
1 polymer ?
#
loop_
_entity_poly.entity_id
_entity_poly.type
_entity_poly.pdbx_seq_one_letter_code
_entity_poly.pdbx_strand_id
1 'polypeptide(L)'
;MQSTAKSRRAPPARDAAVAPELRGEKGGGVAHDWALYAATVLGFLILLWVDTGLVPEAAARGFGPKLSTDAVAKVGAEARLAPGGLGNKLRVLERRVGQLVGGDRVANCSSQDSEWRFHQNDQRHVFQWRCTVYKSAAEEVSVWGSPLRTSGLLPSTLSARHLTLLAGEITEWSDRRVLPTARASNGSSWAYRRHSAAAVRLEPETWVLEYQKSVLFEGTRLIPAAAELFVSKCSTAARRVRRRLARRRIPGGAQAIPT
;
A
#
# COMPACT_ATOMS: atom_id res chain seq x y z
N MET A 1 -9.54 -88.40 36.16
CA MET A 1 -10.71 -89.24 35.83
C MET A 1 -11.97 -88.53 36.31
N GLN A 2 -12.96 -88.42 35.39
CA GLN A 2 -14.42 -88.31 35.61
C GLN A 2 -14.94 -87.09 36.42
N SER A 3 -15.53 -86.09 35.78
CA SER A 3 -16.91 -86.03 35.22
C SER A 3 -17.98 -85.87 36.30
N THR A 4 -18.70 -84.75 36.30
CA THR A 4 -20.14 -84.72 36.00
C THR A 4 -20.67 -83.29 35.94
N ALA A 5 -21.39 -83.02 34.85
CA ALA A 5 -22.23 -81.86 34.64
C ALA A 5 -23.67 -82.15 35.09
N LYS A 6 -24.41 -81.12 35.56
CA LYS A 6 -25.84 -80.83 35.24
C LYS A 6 -26.34 -79.66 36.12
N SER A 7 -26.79 -78.53 35.53
CA SER A 7 -28.20 -78.21 35.15
C SER A 7 -29.05 -77.85 36.37
N ARG A 8 -29.85 -76.77 36.46
CA ARG A 8 -30.63 -75.96 35.50
C ARG A 8 -31.28 -74.79 36.29
N ARG A 9 -31.34 -73.57 35.73
CA ARG A 9 -32.56 -72.77 35.45
C ARG A 9 -32.25 -71.27 35.30
N ALA A 10 -32.75 -70.73 34.20
CA ALA A 10 -33.05 -69.33 33.90
C ALA A 10 -34.40 -69.34 33.12
N PRO A 11 -35.09 -68.23 32.79
CA PRO A 11 -35.17 -66.85 33.33
C PRO A 11 -36.69 -66.47 33.56
N PRO A 12 -37.25 -65.22 33.48
CA PRO A 12 -37.05 -64.09 32.52
C PRO A 12 -36.70 -62.71 33.18
N ALA A 13 -35.83 -61.89 32.57
CA ALA A 13 -36.09 -60.72 31.69
C ALA A 13 -36.78 -59.53 32.41
N ARG A 14 -36.13 -58.38 32.65
CA ARG A 14 -35.93 -57.16 31.80
C ARG A 14 -35.46 -56.06 32.79
N ASP A 15 -34.58 -55.08 32.55
CA ASP A 15 -34.32 -54.23 31.41
C ASP A 15 -32.86 -53.74 31.39
N ALA A 16 -32.39 -53.43 30.19
CA ALA A 16 -31.08 -52.88 29.90
C ALA A 16 -31.03 -51.37 30.17
N ALA A 17 -29.95 -50.89 30.78
CA ALA A 17 -29.49 -49.52 30.62
C ALA A 17 -27.95 -49.48 30.63
N VAL A 18 -27.41 -49.19 29.46
CA VAL A 18 -26.00 -49.01 29.12
C VAL A 18 -25.56 -47.62 29.60
N ALA A 19 -24.47 -47.54 30.36
CA ALA A 19 -23.73 -46.29 30.56
C ALA A 19 -23.04 -45.87 29.25
N PRO A 20 -22.76 -44.56 29.04
CA PRO A 20 -21.32 -44.25 29.07
C PRO A 20 -20.94 -42.87 29.62
N GLU A 21 -19.78 -42.89 30.26
CA GLU A 21 -18.64 -41.97 30.20
C GLU A 21 -18.84 -40.46 30.01
N LEU A 22 -18.23 -39.73 30.95
CA LEU A 22 -17.75 -38.37 30.80
C LEU A 22 -16.92 -38.21 29.51
N ARG A 23 -17.35 -37.31 28.63
CA ARG A 23 -16.47 -36.67 27.65
C ARG A 23 -16.73 -35.17 27.61
N GLY A 24 -16.18 -34.47 28.59
CA GLY A 24 -16.09 -33.02 28.59
C GLY A 24 -15.01 -32.58 27.62
N GLU A 25 -15.37 -32.35 26.37
CA GLU A 25 -14.50 -31.64 25.41
C GLU A 25 -15.37 -30.86 24.42
N LYS A 26 -15.37 -29.52 24.55
CA LYS A 26 -15.46 -28.48 23.50
C LYS A 26 -15.78 -27.11 24.10
N GLY A 27 -14.85 -26.56 24.87
CA GLY A 27 -14.92 -25.16 25.36
C GLY A 27 -14.04 -24.16 24.60
N GLY A 28 -13.20 -24.62 23.66
CA GLY A 28 -12.17 -23.78 23.03
C GLY A 28 -12.59 -23.00 21.78
N GLY A 29 -13.57 -23.50 21.00
CA GLY A 29 -13.97 -22.88 19.73
C GLY A 29 -14.81 -21.61 19.92
N VAL A 30 -15.76 -21.64 20.85
CA VAL A 30 -16.68 -20.51 21.11
C VAL A 30 -15.94 -19.30 21.68
N ALA A 31 -14.93 -19.51 22.52
CA ALA A 31 -14.12 -18.44 23.09
C ALA A 31 -13.20 -17.78 22.05
N HIS A 32 -12.64 -18.57 21.11
CA HIS A 32 -11.81 -18.06 20.03
C HIS A 32 -12.64 -17.24 19.02
N ASP A 33 -13.82 -17.73 18.65
CA ASP A 33 -14.73 -17.02 17.73
C ASP A 33 -15.27 -15.72 18.34
N TRP A 34 -15.58 -15.72 19.65
CA TRP A 34 -15.95 -14.51 20.38
C TRP A 34 -14.82 -13.49 20.47
N ALA A 35 -13.57 -13.94 20.72
CA ALA A 35 -12.42 -13.05 20.75
C ALA A 35 -12.16 -12.40 19.38
N LEU A 36 -12.33 -13.16 18.30
CA LEU A 36 -12.20 -12.64 16.93
C LEU A 36 -13.33 -11.64 16.60
N TYR A 37 -14.55 -11.94 17.03
CA TYR A 37 -15.69 -11.02 16.91
C TYR A 37 -15.47 -9.73 17.71
N ALA A 38 -15.07 -9.83 18.97
CA ALA A 38 -14.77 -8.67 19.81
C ALA A 38 -13.61 -7.83 19.24
N ALA A 39 -12.56 -8.48 18.73
CA ALA A 39 -11.45 -7.80 18.08
C ALA A 39 -11.87 -7.09 16.78
N THR A 40 -12.73 -7.70 15.97
CA THR A 40 -13.24 -7.07 14.74
C THR A 40 -14.17 -5.90 15.03
N VAL A 41 -15.06 -6.03 16.02
CA VAL A 41 -15.94 -4.94 16.47
C VAL A 41 -15.10 -3.80 17.05
N LEU A 42 -14.12 -4.10 17.91
CA LEU A 42 -13.22 -3.10 18.47
C LEU A 42 -12.41 -2.40 17.37
N GLY A 43 -11.88 -3.16 16.40
CA GLY A 43 -11.18 -2.61 15.24
C GLY A 43 -12.08 -1.68 14.41
N PHE A 44 -13.35 -2.04 14.19
CA PHE A 44 -14.31 -1.21 13.48
C PHE A 44 -14.70 0.05 14.27
N LEU A 45 -14.86 -0.05 15.59
CA LEU A 45 -15.10 1.09 16.47
C LEU A 45 -13.93 2.07 16.47
N ILE A 46 -12.68 1.58 16.47
CA ILE A 46 -11.48 2.40 16.34
C ILE A 46 -11.47 3.13 14.99
N LEU A 47 -11.76 2.44 13.89
CA LEU A 47 -11.84 3.06 12.55
C LEU A 47 -12.93 4.14 12.50
N LEU A 48 -14.12 3.86 13.05
CA LEU A 48 -15.20 4.84 13.17
C LEU A 48 -14.79 6.05 14.01
N TRP A 49 -14.09 5.83 15.13
CA TRP A 49 -13.64 6.89 16.02
C TRP A 49 -12.65 7.83 15.33
N VAL A 50 -11.75 7.29 14.51
CA VAL A 50 -10.81 8.09 13.70
C VAL A 50 -11.52 8.80 12.54
N ASP A 51 -12.50 8.16 11.89
CA ASP A 51 -13.22 8.73 10.74
C ASP A 51 -14.26 9.79 11.07
N THR A 52 -14.84 9.71 12.27
CA THR A 52 -15.84 10.66 12.74
C THR A 52 -15.21 11.92 13.33
N GLY A 53 -13.89 11.97 13.48
CA GLY A 53 -13.18 13.14 13.99
C GLY A 53 -13.43 13.40 15.48
N LEU A 54 -13.89 12.40 16.24
CA LEU A 54 -14.04 12.45 17.71
C LEU A 54 -12.69 12.44 18.45
N VAL A 55 -11.58 12.70 17.75
CA VAL A 55 -10.28 12.95 18.35
C VAL A 55 -10.34 14.36 18.96
N PRO A 56 -10.14 14.50 20.29
CA PRO A 56 -10.07 15.83 20.90
C PRO A 56 -9.06 16.70 20.15
N GLU A 57 -9.38 17.94 19.82
CA GLU A 57 -8.48 18.84 19.09
C GLU A 57 -7.09 18.96 19.75
N ALA A 58 -7.02 18.78 21.08
CA ALA A 58 -5.78 18.70 21.85
C ALA A 58 -4.92 17.46 21.52
N ALA A 59 -5.53 16.31 21.22
CA ALA A 59 -4.85 15.09 20.79
C ALA A 59 -4.51 15.09 19.29
N ALA A 60 -5.23 15.87 18.47
CA ALA A 60 -4.96 16.02 17.04
C ALA A 60 -3.87 17.07 16.71
N ARG A 61 -3.57 18.00 17.64
CA ARG A 61 -2.50 19.01 17.50
C ARG A 61 -1.14 18.32 17.30
N GLY A 62 -0.71 18.24 16.05
CA GLY A 62 0.59 17.68 15.65
C GLY A 62 0.52 16.41 14.81
N PHE A 63 -0.67 15.82 14.63
CA PHE A 63 -0.86 14.60 13.83
C PHE A 63 -1.32 14.84 12.39
N GLY A 64 -1.72 16.07 12.04
CA GLY A 64 -2.14 16.42 10.67
C GLY A 64 -1.00 16.84 9.73
N PRO A 65 -1.28 16.94 8.42
CA PRO A 65 -0.31 17.45 7.45
C PRO A 65 0.03 18.91 7.78
N LYS A 66 1.32 19.21 7.88
CA LYS A 66 1.84 20.57 8.10
C LYS A 66 2.04 21.29 6.78
N LEU A 67 2.24 20.55 5.69
CA LEU A 67 2.47 21.11 4.37
C LEU A 67 1.17 21.14 3.57
N SER A 68 1.02 22.16 2.74
CA SER A 68 0.02 22.18 1.68
C SER A 68 0.68 21.85 0.34
N THR A 69 -0.09 21.29 -0.58
CA THR A 69 0.38 21.01 -1.94
C THR A 69 0.95 22.26 -2.59
N ASP A 70 0.26 23.40 -2.46
CA ASP A 70 0.70 24.68 -3.05
C ASP A 70 1.98 25.21 -2.41
N ALA A 71 2.15 25.02 -1.10
CA ALA A 71 3.39 25.39 -0.43
C ALA A 71 4.57 24.56 -0.95
N VAL A 72 4.41 23.24 -1.09
CA VAL A 72 5.49 22.38 -1.62
C VAL A 72 5.75 22.67 -3.10
N ALA A 73 4.72 22.93 -3.90
CA ALA A 73 4.88 23.32 -5.30
C ALA A 73 5.63 24.67 -5.43
N LYS A 74 5.32 25.64 -4.57
CA LYS A 74 6.05 26.92 -4.51
C LYS A 74 7.50 26.71 -4.11
N VAL A 75 7.77 25.88 -3.11
CA VAL A 75 9.14 25.54 -2.71
C VAL A 75 9.89 24.85 -3.86
N GLY A 76 9.25 23.92 -4.58
CA GLY A 76 9.83 23.28 -5.76
C GLY A 76 10.15 24.28 -6.87
N ALA A 77 9.27 25.25 -7.11
CA ALA A 77 9.51 26.33 -8.07
C ALA A 77 10.69 27.23 -7.65
N GLU A 78 10.79 27.60 -6.37
CA GLU A 78 11.92 28.37 -5.83
C GLU A 78 13.23 27.58 -5.93
N ALA A 79 13.24 26.32 -5.49
CA ALA A 79 14.39 25.44 -5.53
C ALA A 79 14.90 25.22 -6.96
N ARG A 80 13.98 25.12 -7.92
CA ARG A 80 14.33 25.01 -9.33
C ARG A 80 15.11 26.21 -9.86
N LEU A 81 14.73 27.41 -9.44
CA LEU A 81 15.37 28.66 -9.86
C LEU A 81 16.73 28.89 -9.18
N ALA A 82 17.08 28.08 -8.18
CA ALA A 82 18.37 28.16 -7.52
C ALA A 82 19.52 27.93 -8.53
N PRO A 83 20.52 28.82 -8.56
CA PRO A 83 21.65 28.69 -9.49
C PRO A 83 22.52 27.48 -9.13
N GLY A 84 23.10 26.87 -10.15
CA GLY A 84 24.00 25.71 -10.04
C GLY A 84 23.31 24.37 -10.24
N GLY A 85 24.01 23.30 -9.84
CA GLY A 85 23.55 21.92 -10.02
C GLY A 85 22.47 21.49 -9.02
N LEU A 86 22.06 20.22 -9.10
CA LEU A 86 21.03 19.63 -8.25
C LEU A 86 21.28 19.87 -6.75
N GLY A 87 22.52 19.73 -6.28
CA GLY A 87 22.85 19.92 -4.86
C GLY A 87 22.43 21.29 -4.31
N ASN A 88 22.56 22.37 -5.09
CA ASN A 88 22.11 23.70 -4.68
C ASN A 88 20.58 23.79 -4.62
N LYS A 89 19.89 23.18 -5.60
CA LYS A 89 18.42 23.11 -5.62
C LYS A 89 17.90 22.34 -4.40
N LEU A 90 18.54 21.23 -4.05
CA LEU A 90 18.23 20.42 -2.87
C LEU A 90 18.46 21.18 -1.57
N ARG A 91 19.56 21.94 -1.44
CA ARG A 91 19.80 22.81 -0.27
C ARG A 91 18.70 23.85 -0.06
N VAL A 92 18.21 24.45 -1.14
CA VAL A 92 17.09 25.40 -1.07
C VAL A 92 15.82 24.68 -0.65
N LEU A 93 15.54 23.53 -1.25
CA LEU A 93 14.40 22.68 -0.91
C LEU A 93 14.41 22.29 0.58
N GLU A 94 15.50 21.72 1.08
CA GLU A 94 15.69 21.30 2.47
C GLU A 94 15.44 22.45 3.45
N ARG A 95 16.08 23.61 3.19
CA ARG A 95 15.92 24.80 4.04
C ARG A 95 14.47 25.28 4.09
N ARG A 96 13.81 25.35 2.93
CA ARG A 96 12.43 25.84 2.82
C ARG A 96 11.42 24.87 3.42
N VAL A 97 11.57 23.57 3.16
CA VAL A 97 10.74 22.54 3.82
C VAL A 97 10.97 22.60 5.33
N GLY A 98 12.22 22.77 5.79
CA GLY A 98 12.57 22.91 7.20
C GLY A 98 11.87 24.09 7.86
N GLN A 99 11.83 25.25 7.20
CA GLN A 99 11.09 26.43 7.67
C GLN A 99 9.58 26.14 7.84
N LEU A 100 8.99 25.32 6.97
CA LEU A 100 7.57 24.98 7.03
C LEU A 100 7.24 23.91 8.10
N VAL A 101 8.15 22.95 8.34
CA VAL A 101 7.88 21.82 9.25
C VAL A 101 8.44 21.98 10.67
N GLY A 102 9.27 23.00 10.89
CA GLY A 102 9.87 23.32 12.19
C GLY A 102 11.30 22.79 12.39
N GLY A 103 12.19 22.96 11.41
CA GLY A 103 13.65 22.81 11.52
C GLY A 103 14.17 21.37 11.57
N ASP A 104 13.84 20.63 12.62
CA ASP A 104 14.63 19.46 13.05
C ASP A 104 14.20 18.13 12.41
N ARG A 105 13.30 18.16 11.42
CA ARG A 105 12.70 16.95 10.83
C ARG A 105 13.07 16.72 9.37
N VAL A 106 13.99 17.51 8.83
CA VAL A 106 14.39 17.43 7.41
C VAL A 106 15.68 16.65 7.27
N ALA A 107 15.68 15.67 6.38
CA ALA A 107 16.86 14.89 6.03
C ALA A 107 17.77 15.66 5.07
N ASN A 108 19.06 15.36 5.13
CA ASN A 108 20.05 15.88 4.20
C ASN A 108 20.08 15.00 2.93
N CYS A 109 19.65 15.55 1.80
CA CYS A 109 19.70 14.94 0.49
C CYS A 109 20.76 15.60 -0.43
N SER A 110 21.31 16.73 -0.01
CA SER A 110 22.22 17.58 -0.79
C SER A 110 23.71 17.33 -0.53
N SER A 111 24.06 16.70 0.59
CA SER A 111 25.44 16.31 0.92
C SER A 111 25.94 15.14 0.08
N GLN A 112 27.26 14.99 -0.02
CA GLN A 112 27.87 13.81 -0.65
C GLN A 112 27.58 12.53 0.14
N ASP A 113 27.47 12.62 1.46
CA ASP A 113 27.16 11.49 2.35
C ASP A 113 25.65 11.19 2.45
N SER A 114 24.83 11.79 1.58
CA SER A 114 23.38 11.59 1.63
C SER A 114 22.99 10.18 1.19
N GLU A 115 22.11 9.53 1.97
CA GLU A 115 21.61 8.20 1.64
C GLU A 115 20.50 8.28 0.57
N TRP A 116 20.88 8.10 -0.69
CA TRP A 116 19.93 7.91 -1.79
C TRP A 116 19.60 6.44 -1.95
N ARG A 117 18.31 6.11 -1.86
CA ARG A 117 17.85 4.74 -2.08
C ARG A 117 17.63 4.50 -3.56
N PHE A 118 18.31 3.49 -4.06
CA PHE A 118 18.06 2.99 -5.39
C PHE A 118 16.76 2.19 -5.41
N HIS A 119 15.83 2.58 -6.27
CA HIS A 119 14.56 1.88 -6.47
C HIS A 119 14.51 1.26 -7.87
N GLN A 120 14.58 -0.07 -7.88
CA GLN A 120 14.34 -0.90 -9.06
C GLN A 120 13.53 -2.12 -8.60
N ASN A 121 12.27 -1.93 -8.27
CA ASN A 121 11.37 -3.06 -8.03
C ASN A 121 10.96 -3.61 -9.39
N ASP A 122 11.04 -4.91 -9.64
CA ASP A 122 10.67 -5.65 -10.86
C ASP A 122 11.12 -5.03 -12.21
N GLN A 123 11.34 -5.86 -13.24
CA GLN A 123 11.91 -5.43 -14.55
C GLN A 123 11.10 -4.36 -15.33
N ARG A 124 9.99 -3.85 -14.80
CA ARG A 124 9.05 -2.93 -15.47
C ARG A 124 9.01 -1.53 -14.87
N HIS A 125 9.63 -1.29 -13.72
CA HIS A 125 9.62 0.03 -13.09
C HIS A 125 10.79 0.89 -13.55
N VAL A 126 10.61 2.21 -13.43
CA VAL A 126 11.61 3.21 -13.79
C VAL A 126 12.83 3.07 -12.87
N PHE A 127 14.02 3.05 -13.46
CA PHE A 127 15.28 3.15 -12.74
C PHE A 127 15.37 4.52 -12.07
N GLN A 128 15.34 4.60 -10.75
CA GLN A 128 15.42 5.90 -10.07
C GLN A 128 16.10 5.84 -8.71
N TRP A 129 16.77 6.93 -8.38
CA TRP A 129 17.25 7.23 -7.04
C TRP A 129 16.19 8.04 -6.30
N ARG A 130 16.01 7.80 -5.01
CA ARG A 130 15.09 8.57 -4.16
C ARG A 130 15.75 8.95 -2.85
N CYS A 131 15.55 10.19 -2.43
CA CYS A 131 15.84 10.68 -1.09
C CYS A 131 14.57 11.27 -0.48
N THR A 132 14.23 10.85 0.74
CA THR A 132 13.05 11.37 1.46
C THR A 132 13.50 12.56 2.31
N VAL A 133 13.17 13.77 1.85
CA VAL A 133 13.51 15.05 2.50
C VAL A 133 12.75 15.22 3.82
N TYR A 134 11.47 14.85 3.86
CA TYR A 134 10.64 14.94 5.06
C TYR A 134 9.61 13.82 5.08
N LYS A 135 9.39 13.22 6.25
CA LYS A 135 8.39 12.17 6.45
C LYS A 135 7.74 12.30 7.80
N SER A 136 6.42 12.15 7.83
CA SER A 136 5.62 12.06 9.05
C SER A 136 4.53 11.00 8.88
N ALA A 137 3.72 10.78 9.91
CA ALA A 137 2.53 9.94 9.81
C ALA A 137 1.50 10.47 8.79
N ALA A 138 1.49 11.79 8.55
CA ALA A 138 0.48 12.44 7.74
C ALA A 138 0.90 12.68 6.29
N GLU A 139 2.19 12.85 6.02
CA GLU A 139 2.70 13.30 4.72
C GLU A 139 4.17 12.95 4.49
N GLU A 140 4.57 12.90 3.23
CA GLU A 140 5.93 12.64 2.78
C GLU A 140 6.32 13.60 1.65
N VAL A 141 7.52 14.17 1.76
CA VAL A 141 8.20 14.94 0.71
C VAL A 141 9.45 14.17 0.34
N SER A 142 9.57 13.78 -0.93
CA SER A 142 10.74 13.07 -1.44
C SER A 142 11.20 13.69 -2.75
N VAL A 143 12.49 13.57 -3.03
CA VAL A 143 13.05 13.85 -4.35
C VAL A 143 13.45 12.54 -4.97
N TRP A 144 13.11 12.35 -6.23
CA TRP A 144 13.57 11.19 -6.99
C TRP A 144 13.89 11.58 -8.42
N GLY A 145 14.68 10.75 -9.08
CA GLY A 145 15.15 11.04 -10.42
C GLY A 145 16.17 10.03 -10.90
N SER A 146 16.75 10.32 -12.06
CA SER A 146 17.82 9.51 -12.62
C SER A 146 18.85 10.40 -13.30
N PRO A 147 20.15 10.19 -13.06
CA PRO A 147 21.20 10.82 -13.85
C PRO A 147 21.23 10.27 -15.28
N LEU A 148 20.81 9.02 -15.47
CA LEU A 148 20.78 8.34 -16.77
C LEU A 148 19.39 8.41 -17.40
N ARG A 149 19.35 8.38 -18.75
CA ARG A 149 18.09 8.19 -19.48
C ARG A 149 17.47 6.85 -19.08
N THR A 150 16.18 6.86 -18.74
CA THR A 150 15.45 5.65 -18.40
C THR A 150 13.98 5.75 -18.78
N SER A 151 13.33 4.59 -18.90
CA SER A 151 11.90 4.50 -19.12
C SER A 151 11.32 3.33 -18.35
N GLY A 152 10.08 3.47 -17.92
CA GLY A 152 9.38 2.42 -17.18
C GLY A 152 8.02 2.87 -16.70
N LEU A 153 7.40 2.04 -15.87
CA LEU A 153 6.13 2.33 -15.25
C LEU A 153 6.34 2.94 -13.87
N LEU A 154 5.74 4.12 -13.67
CA LEU A 154 5.57 4.68 -12.35
C LEU A 154 4.46 3.88 -11.63
N PRO A 155 4.76 3.25 -10.47
CA PRO A 155 3.80 2.39 -9.78
C PRO A 155 2.55 3.18 -9.39
N SER A 156 1.40 2.50 -9.37
CA SER A 156 0.19 3.06 -8.79
C SER A 156 0.30 3.11 -7.27
N THR A 157 -0.05 4.25 -6.70
CA THR A 157 0.01 4.49 -5.25
C THR A 157 -1.39 4.58 -4.66
N LEU A 158 -1.50 4.22 -3.39
CA LEU A 158 -2.73 4.38 -2.62
C LEU A 158 -2.99 5.82 -2.21
N SER A 159 -2.06 6.75 -2.43
CA SER A 159 -2.27 8.17 -2.24
C SER A 159 -2.17 8.92 -3.58
N ALA A 160 -2.81 10.08 -3.67
CA ALA A 160 -2.51 11.02 -4.73
C ALA A 160 -1.08 11.57 -4.54
N ARG A 161 -0.49 11.97 -5.67
CA ARG A 161 0.90 12.43 -5.71
C ARG A 161 0.97 13.74 -6.45
N HIS A 162 1.65 14.71 -5.87
CA HIS A 162 1.93 15.98 -6.49
C HIS A 162 3.40 16.02 -6.87
N LEU A 163 3.67 16.25 -8.15
CA LEU A 163 5.00 16.25 -8.72
C LEU A 163 5.36 17.65 -9.21
N THR A 164 6.59 18.06 -8.95
CA THR A 164 7.17 19.32 -9.45
C THR A 164 8.55 19.01 -10.01
N LEU A 165 8.79 19.37 -11.26
CA LEU A 165 10.06 19.11 -11.93
C LEU A 165 11.13 20.12 -11.48
N LEU A 166 12.25 19.64 -10.94
CA LEU A 166 13.37 20.46 -10.47
C LEU A 166 14.46 20.64 -11.54
N ALA A 167 14.67 19.61 -12.36
CA ALA A 167 15.64 19.59 -13.44
C ALA A 167 15.28 18.54 -14.49
N GLY A 168 15.80 18.70 -15.72
CA GLY A 168 15.62 17.78 -16.82
C GLY A 168 14.25 17.86 -17.51
N GLU A 169 13.85 16.73 -18.09
CA GLU A 169 12.64 16.58 -18.88
C GLU A 169 12.04 15.19 -18.68
N ILE A 170 10.71 15.14 -18.53
CA ILE A 170 9.95 13.89 -18.41
C ILE A 170 8.86 13.83 -19.46
N THR A 171 8.80 12.71 -20.17
CA THR A 171 7.66 12.38 -21.05
C THR A 171 6.78 11.37 -20.34
N GLU A 172 5.48 11.67 -20.19
CA GLU A 172 4.51 10.79 -19.56
C GLU A 172 3.44 10.29 -20.54
N TRP A 173 3.03 9.03 -20.36
CA TRP A 173 1.82 8.45 -20.94
C TRP A 173 0.90 8.05 -19.79
N SER A 174 -0.09 8.90 -19.49
CA SER A 174 -1.05 8.66 -18.43
C SER A 174 -2.06 7.59 -18.83
N ASP A 175 -2.58 6.85 -17.84
CA ASP A 175 -3.70 5.93 -18.05
C ASP A 175 -4.82 6.58 -18.87
N ARG A 176 -5.25 5.91 -19.95
CA ARG A 176 -6.31 6.32 -20.89
C ARG A 176 -5.93 7.40 -21.92
N ARG A 177 -4.68 7.87 -21.97
CA ARG A 177 -4.19 8.76 -23.05
C ARG A 177 -3.18 8.03 -23.92
N VAL A 178 -3.40 8.09 -25.23
CA VAL A 178 -2.49 7.51 -26.23
C VAL A 178 -1.32 8.46 -26.51
N LEU A 179 -1.58 9.77 -26.45
CA LEU A 179 -0.58 10.80 -26.73
C LEU A 179 0.30 11.09 -25.50
N PRO A 180 1.63 11.17 -25.69
CA PRO A 180 2.54 11.58 -24.64
C PRO A 180 2.34 13.04 -24.23
N THR A 181 2.61 13.35 -22.98
CA THR A 181 2.79 14.73 -22.50
C THR A 181 4.24 14.91 -22.10
N ALA A 182 4.97 15.74 -22.84
CA ALA A 182 6.33 16.15 -22.47
C ALA A 182 6.27 17.31 -21.48
N ARG A 183 7.06 17.23 -20.41
CA ARG A 183 7.14 18.22 -19.35
C ARG A 183 8.62 18.55 -19.13
N ALA A 184 8.98 19.78 -19.46
CA ALA A 184 10.31 20.30 -19.21
C ALA A 184 10.35 21.11 -17.91
N SER A 185 11.56 21.32 -17.40
CA SER A 185 11.79 22.06 -16.15
C SER A 185 11.32 23.52 -16.18
N ASN A 186 10.79 24.05 -17.27
CA ASN A 186 10.33 25.45 -17.37
C ASN A 186 9.13 25.85 -16.46
N GLY A 187 8.54 24.96 -15.68
CA GLY A 187 7.31 25.30 -14.96
C GLY A 187 6.48 24.16 -14.45
N SER A 188 6.74 22.95 -14.93
CA SER A 188 5.76 21.87 -14.81
C SER A 188 5.60 21.36 -13.37
N SER A 189 4.39 21.55 -12.85
CA SER A 189 3.86 20.79 -11.71
C SER A 189 2.58 20.10 -12.15
N TRP A 190 2.36 18.88 -11.68
CA TRP A 190 1.17 18.09 -12.02
C TRP A 190 0.83 17.12 -10.89
N ALA A 191 -0.31 16.46 -11.01
CA ALA A 191 -0.78 15.53 -10.00
C ALA A 191 -1.24 14.21 -10.62
N TYR A 192 -0.87 13.12 -9.96
CA TYR A 192 -1.41 11.80 -10.18
C TYR A 192 -2.52 11.53 -9.18
N ARG A 193 -3.64 11.01 -9.68
CA ARG A 193 -4.75 10.59 -8.82
C ARG A 193 -4.38 9.29 -8.10
N ARG A 194 -5.11 9.01 -7.02
CA ARG A 194 -5.06 7.71 -6.36
C ARG A 194 -5.20 6.57 -7.37
N HIS A 195 -4.40 5.52 -7.22
CA HIS A 195 -4.36 4.34 -8.09
C HIS A 195 -4.00 4.60 -9.56
N SER A 196 -3.55 5.80 -9.95
CA SER A 196 -3.12 6.02 -11.32
C SER A 196 -1.73 5.43 -11.57
N ALA A 197 -1.58 4.73 -12.69
CA ALA A 197 -0.30 4.38 -13.26
C ALA A 197 0.04 5.34 -14.43
N ALA A 198 1.33 5.45 -14.72
CA ALA A 198 1.80 6.15 -15.90
C ALA A 198 3.07 5.48 -16.39
N ALA A 199 3.21 5.34 -17.71
CA ALA A 199 4.53 5.09 -18.28
C ALA A 199 5.26 6.42 -18.37
N VAL A 200 6.54 6.44 -18.01
CA VAL A 200 7.35 7.65 -18.08
C VAL A 200 8.69 7.34 -18.73
N ARG A 201 9.23 8.36 -19.40
CA ARG A 201 10.60 8.41 -19.89
C ARG A 201 11.27 9.61 -19.26
N LEU A 202 12.32 9.36 -18.50
CA LEU A 202 13.18 10.39 -17.90
C LEU A 202 14.36 10.62 -18.84
N GLU A 203 14.56 11.88 -19.22
CA GLU A 203 15.79 12.30 -19.87
C GLU A 203 16.96 12.30 -18.86
N PRO A 204 18.22 12.32 -19.30
CA PRO A 204 19.37 12.44 -18.40
C PRO A 204 19.23 13.63 -17.44
N GLU A 205 19.74 13.47 -16.22
CA GLU A 205 19.70 14.51 -15.18
C GLU A 205 18.28 15.03 -14.87
N THR A 206 17.29 14.14 -14.90
CA THR A 206 15.91 14.48 -14.55
C THR A 206 15.63 14.21 -13.09
N TRP A 207 15.18 15.25 -12.37
CA TRP A 207 14.95 15.23 -10.94
C TRP A 207 13.60 15.87 -10.60
N VAL A 208 12.79 15.16 -9.82
CA VAL A 208 11.40 15.47 -9.53
C VAL A 208 11.21 15.54 -8.02
N LEU A 209 10.57 16.61 -7.56
CA LEU A 209 10.03 16.73 -6.21
C LEU A 209 8.66 16.06 -6.17
N GLU A 210 8.45 15.18 -5.21
CA GLU A 210 7.21 14.46 -4.98
C GLU A 210 6.68 14.73 -3.58
N TYR A 211 5.43 15.20 -3.53
CA TYR A 211 4.67 15.37 -2.31
C TYR A 211 3.48 14.42 -2.30
N GLN A 212 3.31 13.72 -1.18
CA GLN A 212 2.20 12.81 -0.96
C GLN A 212 1.63 13.03 0.43
N LYS A 213 0.29 13.05 0.52
CA LYS A 213 -0.41 12.91 1.79
C LYS A 213 -0.64 11.44 2.05
N SER A 214 -0.57 11.02 3.31
CA SER A 214 -1.01 9.68 3.66
C SER A 214 -2.51 9.56 3.42
N VAL A 215 -2.95 8.33 3.15
CA VAL A 215 -4.35 7.98 2.85
C VAL A 215 -5.33 8.50 3.92
N LEU A 216 -4.86 8.66 5.16
CA LEU A 216 -5.64 9.12 6.30
C LEU A 216 -6.06 10.59 6.20
N PHE A 217 -5.24 11.43 5.54
CA PHE A 217 -5.42 12.89 5.51
C PHE A 217 -5.76 13.41 4.11
N GLU A 218 -6.05 12.52 3.16
CA GLU A 218 -6.38 12.85 1.78
C GLU A 218 -7.89 13.09 1.56
N GLY A 219 -8.65 13.26 2.65
CA GLY A 219 -10.11 13.47 2.63
C GLY A 219 -10.92 12.18 2.52
N THR A 220 -10.27 11.03 2.40
CA THR A 220 -10.91 9.71 2.49
C THR A 220 -11.02 9.26 3.92
N ARG A 221 -12.26 9.08 4.40
CA ARG A 221 -12.54 8.27 5.59
C ARG A 221 -11.85 6.90 5.43
N LEU A 222 -11.15 6.44 6.45
CA LEU A 222 -10.51 5.14 6.63
C LEU A 222 -11.39 3.96 6.23
N ILE A 223 -12.69 4.02 6.53
CA ILE A 223 -13.67 2.97 6.25
C ILE A 223 -13.78 2.74 4.72
N PRO A 224 -14.02 3.77 3.88
CA PRO A 224 -13.94 3.62 2.42
C PRO A 224 -12.58 3.07 1.94
N ALA A 225 -11.46 3.53 2.49
CA ALA A 225 -10.14 3.07 2.08
C ALA A 225 -9.90 1.59 2.42
N ALA A 226 -10.34 1.14 3.60
CA ALA A 226 -10.31 -0.26 4.00
C ALA A 226 -11.22 -1.10 3.09
N ALA A 227 -12.45 -0.64 2.81
CA ALA A 227 -13.38 -1.31 1.92
C ALA A 227 -12.80 -1.52 0.51
N GLU A 228 -12.15 -0.50 -0.06
CA GLU A 228 -11.48 -0.61 -1.37
C GLU A 228 -10.34 -1.63 -1.35
N LEU A 229 -9.53 -1.67 -0.29
CA LEU A 229 -8.48 -2.68 -0.14
C LEU A 229 -9.06 -4.09 -0.05
N PHE A 230 -10.15 -4.29 0.71
CA PHE A 230 -10.87 -5.56 0.77
C PHE A 230 -11.41 -5.97 -0.60
N VAL A 231 -12.09 -5.06 -1.32
CA VAL A 231 -12.61 -5.32 -2.66
C VAL A 231 -11.49 -5.68 -3.63
N SER A 232 -10.34 -4.98 -3.58
CA SER A 232 -9.20 -5.28 -4.44
C SER A 232 -8.63 -6.68 -4.17
N LYS A 233 -8.53 -7.10 -2.90
CA LYS A 233 -8.08 -8.44 -2.51
C LYS A 233 -9.08 -9.51 -2.91
N CYS A 234 -10.37 -9.29 -2.69
CA CYS A 234 -11.45 -10.19 -3.12
C CYS A 234 -11.48 -10.34 -4.64
N SER A 235 -11.32 -9.25 -5.40
CA SER A 235 -11.26 -9.30 -6.87
C SER A 235 -10.03 -10.07 -7.38
N THR A 236 -8.90 -9.96 -6.68
CA THR A 236 -7.67 -10.71 -6.99
C THR A 236 -7.84 -12.20 -6.68
N ALA A 237 -8.45 -12.53 -5.55
CA ALA A 237 -8.81 -13.90 -5.19
C ALA A 237 -9.81 -14.49 -6.20
N ALA A 238 -10.87 -13.75 -6.56
CA ALA A 238 -11.84 -14.15 -7.57
C ALA A 238 -11.21 -14.36 -8.96
N ARG A 239 -10.27 -13.48 -9.37
CA ARG A 239 -9.49 -13.67 -10.61
C ARG A 239 -8.61 -14.91 -10.55
N ARG A 240 -7.96 -15.20 -9.42
CA ARG A 240 -7.18 -16.44 -9.21
C ARG A 240 -8.06 -17.69 -9.30
N VAL A 241 -9.23 -17.67 -8.68
CA VAL A 241 -10.22 -18.77 -8.75
C VAL A 241 -10.75 -18.95 -10.17
N ARG A 242 -11.13 -17.86 -10.86
CA ARG A 242 -11.55 -17.91 -12.28
C ARG A 242 -10.45 -18.47 -13.19
N ARG A 243 -9.19 -18.09 -13.00
CA ARG A 243 -8.06 -18.66 -13.75
C ARG A 243 -7.86 -20.15 -13.49
N ARG A 244 -8.05 -20.61 -12.25
CA ARG A 244 -8.00 -22.04 -11.90
C ARG A 244 -9.16 -22.83 -12.51
N LEU A 245 -10.36 -22.26 -12.54
CA LEU A 245 -11.53 -22.86 -13.17
C LEU A 245 -11.42 -22.89 -14.70
N ALA A 246 -10.87 -21.85 -15.32
CA ALA A 246 -10.60 -21.83 -16.76
C ALA A 246 -9.56 -22.89 -17.17
N ARG A 247 -8.51 -23.11 -16.37
CA ARG A 247 -7.55 -24.21 -16.58
C ARG A 247 -8.15 -25.60 -16.39
N ARG A 248 -9.19 -25.75 -15.56
CA ARG A 248 -9.92 -27.02 -15.37
C ARG A 248 -11.01 -27.28 -16.41
N ARG A 249 -11.39 -26.27 -17.20
CA ARG A 249 -12.41 -26.37 -18.27
C ARG A 249 -11.84 -26.69 -19.66
N ILE A 250 -10.58 -27.09 -19.79
CA ILE A 250 -10.09 -27.71 -21.02
C ILE A 250 -9.99 -29.23 -20.81
N PRO A 251 -11.07 -29.99 -21.06
CA PRO A 251 -10.97 -31.41 -21.35
C PRO A 251 -10.89 -31.64 -22.87
N GLY A 252 -9.85 -32.35 -23.30
CA GLY A 252 -9.85 -33.19 -24.50
C GLY A 252 -9.86 -32.51 -25.87
N GLY A 253 -8.68 -32.22 -26.42
CA GLY A 253 -8.47 -32.07 -27.86
C GLY A 253 -7.74 -33.31 -28.39
N ALA A 254 -8.38 -34.03 -29.31
CA ALA A 254 -7.99 -35.34 -29.83
C ALA A 254 -6.55 -35.40 -30.39
N GLN A 255 -5.88 -36.54 -30.15
CA GLN A 255 -4.73 -36.98 -30.93
C GLN A 255 -5.14 -37.10 -32.40
N ALA A 256 -4.49 -36.36 -33.29
CA ALA A 256 -4.46 -36.69 -34.70
C ALA A 256 -3.40 -37.78 -34.92
N ILE A 257 -3.84 -38.94 -35.38
CA ILE A 257 -2.99 -40.04 -35.85
C ILE A 257 -2.47 -39.65 -37.25
N PRO A 258 -1.17 -39.85 -37.55
CA PRO A 258 -0.65 -39.63 -38.89
C PRO A 258 -0.94 -40.86 -39.77
N THR A 259 -1.54 -40.63 -40.93
CA THR A 259 -1.44 -41.49 -42.12
C THR A 259 -1.23 -40.59 -43.32
#